data_AF-A0A7W1HP99-F1
#
_entry.id   AF-A0A7W1HP99-F1
#
_cell.length_a   1.000
_cell.length_b   1.000
_cell.length_c   1.000
_cell.angle_alpha   90.00
_cell.angle_beta   90.00
_cell.angle_gamma   90.00
#
_symmetry.space_group_name_H-M   'P 1'
#
loop_
_entity.id
_entity.type
_entity.pdbx_description
1 polymer ?
#
loop_
_entity_poly.entity_id
_entity_poly.type
_entity_poly.pdbx_seq_one_letter_code
_entity_poly.pdbx_strand_id
1 'polypeptide(L)'
;MRISGFAGSGHVLGRMAFYLLVFPGVILHESAHYLACLLTRTRVARFAPFSPGRSDDGRLVLGYVRHERRAFPIGAIIGLAPIILNPMGILAVTAFLTPLTFQDAVNPSVGVLANGIFASGFVSDTPVLATIWAYLSLSFALGSVPSREDLASLPMLLLVFGGGILLVGLLRIGSERVFASAIHDLSALAAGLYALPATVAAVATLTVELAGRAVRR
;
A
#
# COMPACT_ATOMS: atom_id res chain seq x y z
N MET A 1 -36.57 9.06 -35.60
CA MET A 1 -35.32 9.75 -35.21
C MET A 1 -35.37 9.98 -33.70
N ARG A 2 -34.68 9.12 -32.93
CA ARG A 2 -34.66 9.18 -31.46
C ARG A 2 -33.20 9.37 -31.06
N ILE A 3 -32.87 10.58 -30.64
CA ILE A 3 -31.55 10.96 -30.17
C ILE A 3 -31.43 10.41 -28.75
N SER A 4 -30.83 9.23 -28.60
CA SER A 4 -30.51 8.67 -27.27
C SER A 4 -29.15 9.21 -26.85
N GLY A 5 -29.18 10.40 -26.25
CA GLY A 5 -28.05 11.03 -25.60
C GLY A 5 -27.77 10.47 -24.19
N PHE A 6 -26.50 10.60 -23.80
CA PHE A 6 -26.07 11.03 -22.46
C PHE A 6 -26.34 10.17 -21.21
N ALA A 7 -26.86 8.95 -21.31
CA ALA A 7 -27.00 8.06 -20.13
C ALA A 7 -25.73 7.26 -19.75
N GLY A 8 -24.70 7.24 -20.62
CA GLY A 8 -23.50 6.39 -20.44
C GLY A 8 -22.25 7.07 -19.87
N SER A 9 -22.19 8.41 -19.86
CA SER A 9 -20.94 9.14 -19.58
C SER A 9 -20.53 9.13 -18.10
N GLY A 10 -21.49 9.16 -17.17
CA GLY A 10 -21.21 9.20 -15.72
C GLY A 10 -20.54 7.92 -15.20
N HIS A 11 -20.94 6.75 -15.70
CA HIS A 11 -20.33 5.48 -15.34
C HIS A 11 -18.92 5.30 -15.92
N VAL A 12 -18.68 5.83 -17.12
CA VAL A 12 -17.36 5.77 -17.77
C VAL A 12 -16.38 6.70 -17.08
N LEU A 13 -16.80 7.95 -16.81
CA LEU A 13 -15.94 8.93 -16.14
C LEU A 13 -15.58 8.49 -14.72
N GLY A 14 -16.55 8.00 -13.95
CA GLY A 14 -16.28 7.48 -12.60
C GLY A 14 -15.32 6.29 -12.62
N ARG A 15 -15.44 5.39 -13.60
CA ARG A 15 -14.53 4.26 -13.77
C ARG A 15 -13.12 4.69 -14.17
N MET A 16 -12.99 5.67 -15.07
CA MET A 16 -11.69 6.21 -15.46
C MET A 16 -11.01 6.93 -14.30
N ALA A 17 -11.76 7.71 -13.52
CA ALA A 17 -11.25 8.37 -12.31
C ALA A 17 -10.77 7.33 -11.29
N PHE A 18 -11.54 6.26 -11.07
CA PHE A 18 -11.13 5.16 -10.21
C PHE A 18 -9.85 4.47 -10.71
N TYR A 19 -9.76 4.15 -12.00
CA TYR A 19 -8.55 3.55 -12.58
C TYR A 19 -7.34 4.45 -12.45
N LEU A 20 -7.50 5.75 -12.72
CA LEU A 20 -6.42 6.72 -12.54
C LEU A 20 -5.99 6.79 -11.08
N LEU A 21 -6.92 6.75 -10.14
CA LEU A 21 -6.65 6.79 -8.70
C LEU A 21 -5.82 5.59 -8.24
N VAL A 22 -6.17 4.38 -8.66
CA VAL A 22 -5.49 3.14 -8.19
C VAL A 22 -4.28 2.75 -9.04
N PHE A 23 -4.09 3.36 -10.21
CA PHE A 23 -3.07 2.99 -11.19
C PHE A 23 -1.66 2.85 -10.62
N PRO A 24 -1.06 3.89 -9.98
CA PRO A 24 0.29 3.78 -9.42
C PRO A 24 0.43 2.68 -8.37
N GLY A 25 -0.54 2.58 -7.46
CA GLY A 25 -0.53 1.59 -6.38
C GLY A 25 -0.63 0.16 -6.88
N VAL A 26 -1.49 -0.09 -7.87
CA VAL A 26 -1.61 -1.42 -8.49
C VAL A 26 -0.33 -1.77 -9.26
N ILE A 27 0.26 -0.82 -9.99
CA ILE A 27 1.55 -1.07 -10.65
C ILE A 27 2.62 -1.45 -9.64
N LEU A 28 2.74 -0.70 -8.54
CA LEU A 28 3.72 -0.99 -7.50
C LEU A 28 3.48 -2.36 -6.87
N HIS A 29 2.21 -2.70 -6.62
CA HIS A 29 1.78 -3.98 -6.06
C HIS A 29 2.22 -5.15 -6.95
N GLU A 30 1.82 -5.16 -8.22
CA GLU A 30 2.17 -6.24 -9.14
C GLU A 30 3.68 -6.28 -9.42
N SER A 31 4.33 -5.10 -9.47
CA SER A 31 5.78 -5.03 -9.63
C SER A 31 6.52 -5.61 -8.43
N ALA A 32 5.96 -5.54 -7.22
CA ALA A 32 6.53 -6.15 -6.03
C ALA A 32 6.52 -7.69 -6.14
N HIS A 33 5.42 -8.29 -6.58
CA HIS A 33 5.37 -9.72 -6.89
C HIS A 33 6.38 -10.11 -7.96
N TYR A 34 6.45 -9.33 -9.05
CA TYR A 34 7.38 -9.57 -10.15
C TYR A 34 8.84 -9.50 -9.68
N LEU A 35 9.19 -8.49 -8.88
CA LEU A 35 10.51 -8.34 -8.30
C LEU A 35 10.85 -9.53 -7.39
N ALA A 36 9.93 -9.95 -6.53
CA ALA A 36 10.14 -11.12 -5.69
C ALA A 36 10.31 -12.41 -6.52
N CYS A 37 9.60 -12.54 -7.64
CA CYS A 37 9.83 -13.65 -8.58
C CYS A 37 11.25 -13.61 -9.15
N LEU A 38 11.74 -12.43 -9.58
CA LEU A 38 13.10 -12.27 -10.08
C LEU A 38 14.15 -12.64 -9.01
N LEU A 39 14.01 -12.13 -7.79
CA LEU A 39 14.94 -12.40 -6.69
C LEU A 39 14.96 -13.88 -6.30
N THR A 40 13.82 -14.55 -6.37
CA THR A 40 13.69 -15.99 -6.08
C THR A 40 13.92 -16.89 -7.29
N ARG A 41 14.28 -16.31 -8.45
CA ARG A 41 14.45 -17.02 -9.73
C ARG A 41 13.22 -17.86 -10.09
N THR A 42 12.04 -17.37 -9.76
CA THR A 42 10.75 -17.97 -10.08
C THR A 42 10.33 -17.54 -11.46
N ARG A 43 9.95 -18.49 -12.31
CA ARG A 43 9.58 -18.21 -13.70
C ARG A 43 8.27 -17.44 -13.77
N VAL A 44 8.28 -16.30 -14.46
CA VAL A 44 7.09 -15.49 -14.72
C VAL A 44 6.59 -15.81 -16.13
N ALA A 45 5.35 -16.29 -16.22
CA ALA A 45 4.70 -16.60 -17.49
C ALA A 45 4.05 -15.37 -18.12
N ARG A 46 3.48 -14.47 -17.31
CA ARG A 46 2.85 -13.24 -17.80
C ARG A 46 2.91 -12.16 -16.74
N PHE A 47 3.22 -10.95 -17.15
CA PHE A 47 3.24 -9.77 -16.27
C PHE A 47 2.42 -8.66 -16.92
N ALA A 48 1.37 -8.24 -16.24
CA ALA A 48 0.50 -7.15 -16.66
C ALA A 48 0.22 -6.26 -15.43
N PRO A 49 1.10 -5.29 -15.13
CA PRO A 49 1.02 -4.52 -13.88
C PRO A 49 -0.24 -3.65 -13.80
N PHE A 50 -0.82 -3.29 -14.94
CA PHE A 50 -2.13 -2.65 -14.98
C PHE A 50 -2.88 -3.05 -16.25
N SER A 51 -3.91 -3.87 -16.08
CA SER A 51 -4.81 -4.33 -17.14
C SER A 51 -6.21 -4.53 -16.57
N PRO A 52 -6.98 -3.45 -16.36
CA PRO A 52 -8.32 -3.54 -15.80
C PRO A 52 -9.22 -4.44 -16.65
N GLY A 53 -9.75 -5.48 -16.03
CA GLY A 53 -10.60 -6.48 -16.67
C GLY A 53 -11.52 -7.15 -15.66
N ARG A 54 -12.34 -8.08 -16.16
CA ARG A 54 -13.09 -8.98 -15.30
C ARG A 54 -12.47 -10.36 -15.38
N SER A 55 -12.28 -10.99 -14.23
CA SER A 55 -11.98 -12.42 -14.15
C SER A 55 -13.18 -13.23 -14.62
N ASP A 56 -12.98 -14.51 -14.89
CA ASP A 56 -14.02 -15.47 -15.26
C ASP A 56 -15.13 -15.55 -14.18
N ASP A 57 -14.75 -15.34 -12.91
CA ASP A 57 -15.67 -15.27 -11.76
C ASP A 57 -16.38 -13.90 -11.59
N GLY A 58 -16.26 -13.00 -12.57
CA GLY A 58 -16.87 -11.67 -12.55
C GLY A 58 -16.19 -10.63 -11.65
N ARG A 59 -15.12 -11.00 -10.94
CA ARG A 59 -14.34 -10.08 -10.08
C ARG A 59 -13.55 -9.08 -10.92
N LEU A 60 -13.44 -7.84 -10.45
CA LEU A 60 -12.57 -6.83 -11.05
C LEU A 60 -11.11 -7.21 -10.79
N VAL A 61 -10.33 -7.32 -11.86
CA VAL A 61 -8.88 -7.54 -11.83
C VAL A 61 -8.23 -6.28 -12.39
N LEU A 62 -7.31 -5.67 -11.64
CA LEU A 62 -6.68 -4.41 -12.04
C LEU A 62 -5.28 -4.64 -12.64
N GLY A 63 -4.60 -5.69 -12.22
CA GLY A 63 -3.30 -6.14 -12.69
C GLY A 63 -3.13 -7.61 -12.34
N TYR A 64 -2.07 -8.23 -12.84
CA TYR A 64 -1.69 -9.58 -12.44
C TYR A 64 -0.24 -9.91 -12.79
N VAL A 65 0.35 -10.78 -11.98
CA VAL A 65 1.58 -11.51 -12.28
C VAL A 65 1.29 -13.01 -12.26
N ARG A 66 1.36 -13.66 -13.41
CA ARG A 66 1.28 -15.12 -13.51
C ARG A 66 2.68 -15.70 -13.45
N HIS A 67 2.97 -16.47 -12.41
CA HIS A 67 4.25 -17.15 -12.23
C HIS A 67 4.04 -18.63 -11.92
N GLU A 68 5.10 -19.42 -12.02
CA GLU A 68 5.06 -20.82 -11.61
C GLU A 68 4.68 -20.94 -10.12
N ARG A 69 3.93 -21.99 -9.78
CA ARG A 69 3.53 -22.22 -8.40
C ARG A 69 4.76 -22.67 -7.60
N ARG A 70 5.12 -21.90 -6.58
CA ARG A 70 6.22 -22.21 -5.68
C ARG A 70 5.69 -22.64 -4.33
N ALA A 71 6.25 -23.71 -3.79
CA ALA A 71 6.01 -24.11 -2.41
C ALA A 71 6.70 -23.14 -1.44
N PHE A 72 6.44 -23.36 -0.16
CA PHE A 72 7.16 -22.73 0.93
C PHE A 72 8.69 -22.94 0.80
N PRO A 73 9.55 -21.94 1.10
CA PRO A 73 9.23 -20.58 1.57
C PRO A 73 9.08 -19.54 0.43
N ILE A 74 9.43 -19.90 -0.81
CA ILE A 74 9.51 -18.98 -1.95
C ILE A 74 8.14 -18.36 -2.26
N GLY A 75 7.07 -19.16 -2.27
CA GLY A 75 5.72 -18.65 -2.51
C GLY A 75 5.30 -17.59 -1.50
N ALA A 76 5.78 -17.68 -0.25
CA ALA A 76 5.48 -16.69 0.77
C ALA A 76 6.28 -15.39 0.59
N ILE A 77 7.55 -15.47 0.18
CA ILE A 77 8.34 -14.26 -0.15
C ILE A 77 7.65 -13.47 -1.26
N ILE A 78 7.13 -14.17 -2.28
CA ILE A 78 6.40 -13.54 -3.37
C ILE A 78 5.09 -12.92 -2.88
N GLY A 79 4.30 -13.66 -2.09
CA GLY A 79 3.02 -13.16 -1.55
C GLY A 79 3.16 -11.98 -0.58
N LEU A 80 4.25 -11.89 0.18
CA LEU A 80 4.50 -10.79 1.12
C LEU A 80 5.14 -9.56 0.49
N ALA A 81 5.63 -9.67 -0.75
CA ALA A 81 6.36 -8.57 -1.38
C ALA A 81 5.54 -7.27 -1.46
N PRO A 82 4.28 -7.26 -1.93
CA PRO A 82 3.49 -6.03 -2.00
C PRO A 82 3.14 -5.45 -0.63
N ILE A 83 2.93 -6.34 0.36
CA ILE A 83 2.63 -5.98 1.75
C ILE A 83 3.76 -5.14 2.34
N ILE A 84 5.01 -5.36 1.92
CA ILE A 84 6.17 -4.60 2.37
C ILE A 84 6.46 -3.41 1.44
N LEU A 85 6.53 -3.65 0.13
CA LEU A 85 6.98 -2.67 -0.87
C LEU A 85 6.01 -1.51 -1.06
N ASN A 86 4.69 -1.72 -0.98
CA ASN A 86 3.74 -0.62 -1.16
C ASN A 86 3.77 0.39 -0.01
N PRO A 87 3.75 -0.02 1.27
CA PRO A 87 3.99 0.88 2.40
C PRO A 87 5.36 1.57 2.35
N MET A 88 6.42 0.86 1.95
CA MET A 88 7.73 1.49 1.72
C MET A 88 7.66 2.56 0.63
N GLY A 89 6.87 2.34 -0.43
CA GLY A 89 6.60 3.33 -1.45
C GLY A 89 5.97 4.60 -0.88
N ILE A 90 5.02 4.47 0.05
CA ILE A 90 4.36 5.61 0.74
C ILE A 90 5.36 6.39 1.59
N LEU A 91 6.20 5.70 2.35
CA LEU A 91 7.26 6.32 3.14
C LEU A 91 8.26 7.07 2.24
N ALA A 92 8.66 6.46 1.12
CA ALA A 92 9.57 7.07 0.17
C ALA A 92 8.97 8.33 -0.46
N VAL A 93 7.75 8.27 -1.01
CA VAL A 93 7.14 9.46 -1.62
C VAL A 93 6.89 10.56 -0.59
N THR A 94 6.60 10.21 0.66
CA THR A 94 6.48 11.20 1.73
C THR A 94 7.82 11.86 2.03
N ALA A 95 8.88 11.08 2.22
CA ALA A 95 10.22 11.61 2.52
C ALA A 95 10.85 12.39 1.35
N PHE A 96 10.50 12.06 0.10
CA PHE A 96 11.09 12.72 -1.08
C PHE A 96 10.28 13.89 -1.62
N LEU A 97 8.96 13.88 -1.45
CA LEU A 97 8.07 14.90 -2.06
C LEU A 97 7.55 15.92 -1.04
N THR A 98 7.80 15.72 0.26
CA THR A 98 7.40 16.66 1.31
C THR A 98 8.61 17.17 2.07
N PRO A 99 8.48 18.22 2.91
CA PRO A 99 9.55 18.69 3.78
C PRO A 99 9.91 17.73 4.93
N LEU A 100 9.19 16.61 5.08
CA LEU A 100 9.40 15.65 6.16
C LEU A 100 10.65 14.80 5.90
N THR A 101 11.39 14.48 6.96
CA THR A 101 12.49 13.52 6.86
C THR A 101 11.96 12.08 6.78
N PHE A 102 12.83 11.14 6.40
CA PHE A 102 12.48 9.71 6.45
C PHE A 102 12.10 9.25 7.87
N GLN A 103 12.75 9.80 8.90
CA GLN A 103 12.42 9.48 10.30
C GLN A 103 11.02 9.97 10.67
N ASP A 104 10.64 11.17 10.21
CA ASP A 104 9.31 11.73 10.42
C ASP A 104 8.22 10.92 9.70
N ALA A 105 8.54 10.37 8.52
CA ALA A 105 7.62 9.53 7.76
C ALA A 105 7.40 8.16 8.42
N VAL A 106 8.45 7.55 8.99
CA VAL A 106 8.39 6.24 9.67
C VAL A 106 7.80 6.35 11.07
N ASN A 107 7.96 7.49 11.77
CA ASN A 107 7.34 7.73 13.06
C ASN A 107 6.43 8.97 13.01
N PRO A 108 5.31 8.89 12.28
CA PRO A 108 4.45 10.03 12.08
C PRO A 108 3.77 10.43 13.39
N SER A 109 4.12 11.60 13.92
CA SER A 109 3.32 12.25 14.95
C SER A 109 2.38 13.27 14.32
N VAL A 110 1.18 13.44 14.91
CA VAL A 110 0.20 14.41 14.41
C VAL A 110 0.80 15.81 14.33
N GLY A 111 1.61 16.21 15.31
CA GLY A 111 2.27 17.52 15.32
C GLY A 111 3.29 17.68 14.18
N VAL A 112 4.09 16.65 13.90
CA VAL A 112 5.09 16.69 12.82
C VAL A 112 4.41 16.72 11.45
N LEU A 113 3.38 15.90 11.23
CA LEU A 113 2.59 15.92 10.00
C LEU A 113 1.87 17.27 9.83
N ALA A 114 1.20 17.77 10.87
CA ALA A 114 0.49 19.04 10.83
C ALA A 114 1.43 20.20 10.49
N ASN A 115 2.56 20.28 11.18
CA ASN A 115 3.51 21.36 10.97
C ASN A 115 4.25 21.23 9.63
N GLY A 116 4.74 20.02 9.32
CA GLY A 116 5.55 19.79 8.12
C GLY A 116 4.77 19.81 6.80
N ILE A 117 3.47 19.50 6.82
CA ILE A 117 2.63 19.49 5.61
C ILE A 117 1.76 20.74 5.51
N PHE A 118 1.08 21.13 6.59
CA PHE A 118 0.07 22.20 6.52
C PHE A 118 0.59 23.55 6.99
N ALA A 119 1.39 23.61 8.06
CA ALA A 119 1.90 24.87 8.60
C ALA A 119 3.20 25.35 7.94
N SER A 120 3.91 24.47 7.22
CA SER A 120 5.22 24.75 6.60
C SER A 120 5.13 25.58 5.32
N GLY A 121 3.92 25.85 4.82
CA GLY A 121 3.71 26.44 3.49
C GLY A 121 3.80 25.42 2.35
N PHE A 122 4.12 24.14 2.60
CA PHE A 122 4.26 23.13 1.53
C PHE A 122 3.04 23.06 0.58
N VAL A 123 1.84 23.03 1.15
CA VAL A 123 0.59 22.97 0.38
C VAL A 123 0.33 24.26 -0.40
N SER A 124 0.68 25.43 0.14
CA SER A 124 0.45 26.73 -0.51
C SER A 124 1.51 27.06 -1.56
N ASP A 125 2.77 26.77 -1.25
CA ASP A 125 3.93 27.23 -2.00
C ASP A 125 4.27 26.25 -3.13
N THR A 126 3.95 24.96 -2.94
CA THR A 126 4.21 23.88 -3.91
C THR A 126 2.96 23.01 -4.18
N PRO A 127 1.84 23.60 -4.61
CA PRO A 127 0.54 22.91 -4.67
C PRO A 127 0.54 21.72 -5.65
N VAL A 128 1.29 21.81 -6.76
CA VAL A 128 1.43 20.70 -7.72
C VAL A 128 2.16 19.52 -7.07
N LEU A 129 3.26 19.78 -6.35
CA LEU A 129 4.03 18.75 -5.68
C LEU A 129 3.23 18.10 -4.54
N ALA A 130 2.52 18.92 -3.75
CA ALA A 130 1.60 18.45 -2.73
C ALA A 130 0.47 17.58 -3.31
N THR A 131 -0.06 17.94 -4.48
CA THR A 131 -1.07 17.15 -5.18
C THR A 131 -0.51 15.81 -5.67
N ILE A 132 0.70 15.80 -6.24
CA ILE A 132 1.38 14.57 -6.66
C ILE A 132 1.64 13.66 -5.46
N TRP A 133 2.15 14.21 -4.35
CA TRP A 133 2.37 13.47 -3.11
C TRP A 133 1.08 12.85 -2.59
N ALA A 134 -0.01 13.63 -2.50
CA ALA A 134 -1.29 13.15 -2.01
C ALA A 134 -1.86 12.05 -2.93
N TYR A 135 -1.78 12.25 -4.25
CA TYR A 135 -2.20 11.27 -5.24
C TYR A 135 -1.43 9.95 -5.12
N LEU A 136 -0.09 10.00 -5.09
CA LEU A 136 0.74 8.80 -4.99
C LEU A 136 0.56 8.09 -3.65
N SER A 137 0.54 8.84 -2.55
CA SER A 137 0.34 8.28 -1.20
C SER A 137 -1.00 7.56 -1.09
N LEU A 138 -2.07 8.18 -1.60
CA LEU A 138 -3.39 7.56 -1.63
C LEU A 138 -3.44 6.35 -2.55
N SER A 139 -2.85 6.45 -3.76
CA SER A 139 -2.82 5.35 -4.70
C SER A 139 -2.09 4.13 -4.13
N PHE A 140 -0.91 4.34 -3.55
CA PHE A 140 -0.12 3.28 -2.93
C PHE A 140 -0.82 2.70 -1.71
N ALA A 141 -1.53 3.51 -0.92
CA ALA A 141 -2.32 3.03 0.22
C ALA A 141 -3.45 2.09 -0.26
N LEU A 142 -4.17 2.47 -1.31
CA LEU A 142 -5.19 1.62 -1.92
C LEU A 142 -4.60 0.35 -2.55
N GLY A 143 -3.42 0.45 -3.17
CA GLY A 143 -2.68 -0.70 -3.68
C GLY A 143 -2.11 -1.61 -2.59
N SER A 144 -2.03 -1.15 -1.33
CA SER A 144 -1.53 -1.95 -0.20
C SER A 144 -2.59 -2.90 0.36
N VAL A 145 -3.83 -2.83 -0.13
CA VAL A 145 -4.90 -3.74 0.28
C VAL A 145 -4.54 -5.15 -0.23
N PRO A 146 -4.32 -6.12 0.67
CA PRO A 146 -3.82 -7.42 0.27
C PRO A 146 -4.88 -8.22 -0.48
N SER A 147 -4.45 -8.91 -1.52
CA SER A 147 -5.23 -9.87 -2.28
C SER A 147 -5.41 -11.18 -1.47
N ARG A 148 -6.29 -12.07 -1.94
CA ARG A 148 -6.44 -13.40 -1.33
C ARG A 148 -5.16 -14.23 -1.43
N GLU A 149 -4.38 -14.03 -2.49
CA GLU A 149 -3.12 -14.73 -2.71
C GLU A 149 -2.05 -14.23 -1.74
N ASP A 150 -2.00 -12.91 -1.49
CA ASP A 150 -1.08 -12.29 -0.53
C ASP A 150 -1.36 -12.79 0.88
N LEU A 151 -2.64 -12.83 1.27
CA LEU A 151 -3.06 -13.29 2.59
C LEU A 151 -2.74 -14.77 2.83
N ALA A 152 -2.64 -15.59 1.79
CA ALA A 152 -2.22 -16.99 1.93
C ALA A 152 -0.78 -17.12 2.46
N SER A 153 0.02 -16.05 2.36
CA SER A 153 1.38 -15.99 2.88
C SER A 153 1.51 -15.41 4.29
N LEU A 154 0.41 -14.95 4.91
CA LEU A 154 0.38 -14.43 6.30
C LEU A 154 1.00 -15.36 7.35
N PRO A 155 0.76 -16.69 7.34
CA PRO A 155 1.38 -17.57 8.32
C PRO A 155 2.91 -17.50 8.30
N MET A 156 3.51 -17.27 7.13
CA MET A 156 4.95 -17.10 6.99
C MET A 156 5.42 -15.72 7.45
N LEU A 157 4.62 -14.66 7.29
CA LEU A 157 4.95 -13.35 7.86
C LEU A 157 5.07 -13.47 9.39
N LEU A 158 4.11 -14.14 10.02
CA LEU A 158 4.17 -14.42 11.45
C LEU A 158 5.39 -15.27 11.84
N LEU A 159 5.76 -16.26 11.01
CA LEU A 159 6.89 -17.14 11.29
C LEU A 159 8.25 -16.46 11.10
N VAL A 160 8.43 -15.67 10.04
CA VAL A 160 9.70 -14.97 9.73
C VAL A 160 9.91 -13.79 10.66
N PHE A 161 8.92 -12.91 10.78
CA PHE A 161 9.05 -11.75 11.64
C PHE A 161 8.98 -12.15 13.11
N GLY A 162 8.02 -13.01 13.50
CA GLY A 162 7.94 -13.52 14.87
C GLY A 162 9.16 -14.36 15.25
N GLY A 163 9.62 -15.25 14.36
CA GLY A 163 10.79 -16.11 14.60
C GLY A 163 12.12 -15.35 14.57
N GLY A 164 12.30 -14.41 13.63
CA GLY A 164 13.51 -13.59 13.54
C GLY A 164 13.66 -12.65 14.74
N ILE A 165 12.55 -12.11 15.23
CA ILE A 165 12.56 -11.22 16.40
C ILE A 165 12.69 -12.04 17.70
N LEU A 166 12.10 -13.23 17.78
CA LEU A 166 12.41 -14.20 18.82
C LEU A 166 13.91 -14.53 18.83
N LEU A 167 14.51 -14.79 17.66
CA LEU A 167 15.93 -15.13 17.54
C LEU A 167 16.84 -13.98 17.96
N VAL A 168 16.60 -12.75 17.47
CA VAL A 168 17.34 -11.55 17.89
C VAL A 168 17.18 -11.30 19.39
N GLY A 169 15.97 -11.51 19.91
CA GLY A 169 15.68 -11.45 21.34
C GLY A 169 16.48 -12.47 22.15
N LEU A 170 16.52 -13.74 21.70
CA LEU A 170 17.27 -14.82 22.33
C LEU A 170 18.78 -14.56 22.30
N LEU A 171 19.31 -14.01 21.20
CA LEU A 171 20.72 -13.66 21.04
C LEU A 171 21.16 -12.47 21.90
N ARG A 172 20.22 -11.66 22.41
CA ARG A 172 20.49 -10.51 23.30
C ARG A 172 20.53 -10.85 24.81
N ILE A 173 20.56 -12.14 25.18
CA ILE A 173 20.61 -12.72 26.54
C ILE A 173 20.38 -11.74 27.71
N GLY A 174 19.18 -11.86 28.30
CA GLY A 174 18.90 -11.45 29.68
C GLY A 174 17.42 -11.23 29.94
N SER A 175 16.80 -12.11 30.75
CA SER A 175 15.47 -11.98 31.37
C SER A 175 14.25 -12.36 30.53
N GLU A 176 13.21 -12.83 31.22
CA GLU A 176 11.84 -13.19 30.76
C GLU A 176 11.12 -12.10 29.95
N ARG A 177 11.75 -10.94 29.75
CA ARG A 177 11.27 -9.79 28.98
C ARG A 177 11.62 -9.84 27.48
N VAL A 178 12.42 -10.81 27.05
CA VAL A 178 12.86 -10.97 25.65
C VAL A 178 11.68 -11.08 24.67
N PHE A 179 10.65 -11.84 25.02
CA PHE A 179 9.49 -12.01 24.15
C PHE A 179 8.65 -10.73 24.07
N ALA A 180 8.52 -10.01 25.19
CA ALA A 180 7.81 -8.74 25.25
C ALA A 180 8.55 -7.63 24.48
N SER A 181 9.89 -7.56 24.57
CA SER A 181 10.68 -6.60 23.80
C SER A 181 10.66 -6.93 22.31
N ALA A 182 10.73 -8.21 21.96
CA ALA A 182 10.59 -8.70 20.59
C ALA A 182 9.24 -8.28 19.98
N ILE A 183 8.14 -8.57 20.67
CA ILE A 183 6.80 -8.16 20.23
C ILE A 183 6.72 -6.64 20.11
N HIS A 184 7.28 -5.89 21.07
CA HIS A 184 7.29 -4.44 21.04
C HIS A 184 8.05 -3.90 19.81
N ASP A 185 9.23 -4.43 19.51
CA ASP A 185 10.04 -4.00 18.36
C ASP A 185 9.36 -4.36 17.03
N LEU A 186 8.75 -5.55 16.93
CA LEU A 186 7.93 -5.93 15.78
C LEU A 186 6.74 -4.98 15.60
N SER A 187 6.06 -4.69 16.71
CA SER A 187 4.88 -3.83 16.73
C SER A 187 5.25 -2.39 16.36
N ALA A 188 6.39 -1.90 16.83
CA ALA A 188 6.90 -0.57 16.48
C ALA A 188 7.28 -0.48 15.00
N LEU A 189 7.92 -1.52 14.44
CA LEU A 189 8.28 -1.56 13.01
C LEU A 189 7.03 -1.66 12.14
N ALA A 190 6.07 -2.52 12.50
CA ALA A 190 4.79 -2.61 11.82
C ALA A 190 3.99 -1.29 11.93
N ALA A 191 3.95 -0.69 13.12
CA ALA A 191 3.31 0.61 13.32
C ALA A 191 3.96 1.68 12.46
N GLY A 192 5.30 1.76 12.40
CA GLY A 192 5.96 2.76 11.57
C GLY A 192 5.74 2.55 10.07
N LEU A 193 5.70 1.29 9.62
CA LEU A 193 5.43 0.95 8.23
C LEU A 193 3.98 1.27 7.82
N TYR A 194 3.00 1.06 8.71
CA TYR A 194 1.58 1.18 8.39
C TYR A 194 0.86 2.41 8.94
N ALA A 195 1.43 3.17 9.87
CA ALA A 195 0.76 4.33 10.48
C ALA A 195 0.37 5.39 9.46
N LEU A 196 1.30 5.77 8.58
CA LEU A 196 1.06 6.76 7.54
C LEU A 196 0.09 6.22 6.46
N PRO A 197 0.28 5.00 5.90
CA PRO A 197 -0.70 4.38 4.99
C PRO A 197 -2.12 4.29 5.58
N ALA A 198 -2.24 3.86 6.84
CA ALA A 198 -3.53 3.71 7.51
C ALA A 198 -4.22 5.07 7.72
N THR A 199 -3.45 6.10 8.06
CA THR A 199 -3.96 7.46 8.23
C THR A 199 -4.44 8.03 6.90
N VAL A 200 -3.66 7.85 5.82
CA VAL A 200 -4.07 8.25 4.46
C VAL A 200 -5.36 7.56 4.05
N ALA A 201 -5.48 6.24 4.26
CA ALA A 201 -6.69 5.49 3.95
C ALA A 201 -7.90 5.94 4.79
N ALA A 202 -7.71 6.21 6.09
CA ALA A 202 -8.77 6.68 6.98
C ALA A 202 -9.29 8.06 6.56
N VAL A 203 -8.39 9.01 6.27
CA VAL A 203 -8.75 10.36 5.80
C VAL A 203 -9.49 10.29 4.46
N ALA A 204 -9.02 9.46 3.52
CA ALA A 204 -9.70 9.26 2.24
C ALA A 204 -11.11 8.69 2.41
N THR A 205 -11.29 7.73 3.33
CA THR A 205 -12.61 7.13 3.59
C THR A 205 -13.58 8.15 4.19
N LEU A 206 -13.11 8.91 5.19
CA LEU A 206 -13.91 9.95 5.85
C LEU A 206 -14.31 11.06 4.88
N THR A 207 -13.40 11.51 4.02
CA THR A 207 -13.69 12.57 3.03
C THR A 207 -14.74 12.12 2.01
N VAL A 208 -14.64 10.89 1.50
CA VAL A 208 -15.64 10.31 0.59
C VAL A 208 -17.00 10.17 1.28
N GLU A 209 -17.03 9.72 2.54
CA GLU A 209 -18.27 9.57 3.29
C GLU A 209 -18.97 10.93 3.51
N LEU A 210 -18.23 11.95 3.92
CA LEU A 210 -18.74 13.30 4.12
C LEU A 210 -19.27 13.91 2.83
N ALA A 211 -18.53 13.78 1.72
CA ALA A 211 -18.97 14.23 0.41
C ALA A 211 -20.26 13.50 -0.04
N GLY A 212 -20.32 12.18 0.16
CA GLY A 212 -21.50 11.38 -0.16
C GLY A 212 -22.73 11.70 0.70
N ARG A 213 -22.55 12.24 1.92
CA ARG A 213 -23.65 12.75 2.75
C ARG A 213 -24.13 14.11 2.28
N ALA A 214 -23.24 14.98 1.80
CA ALA A 214 -23.56 16.30 1.28
C ALA A 214 -24.37 16.25 -0.04
N VAL A 215 -24.07 15.27 -0.91
CA VAL A 215 -24.80 15.07 -2.19
C VAL A 215 -26.19 14.45 -1.99
N ARG A 216 -26.45 13.83 -0.84
CA ARG A 216 -27.74 13.17 -0.51
C ARG A 216 -28.71 14.07 0.27
N ARG A 217 -28.32 15.31 0.59
CA ARG A 217 -29.17 16.35 1.17
C ARG A 217 -29.60 17.31 0.09
#